data_AF-A0A221V1V0-F1
#
_entry.id   AF-A0A221V1V0-F1
#
_cell.length_a   1.000
_cell.length_b   1.000
_cell.length_c   1.000
_cell.angle_alpha   90.00
_cell.angle_beta   90.00
_cell.angle_gamma   90.00
#
_symmetry.space_group_name_H-M   'P 1'
#
loop_
_entity.id
_entity.type
_entity.pdbx_description
1 polymer ?
#
loop_
_entity_poly.entity_id
_entity_poly.type
_entity_poly.pdbx_seq_one_letter_code
_entity_poly.pdbx_strand_id
1 'polypeptide(L)'
;METEKKILRTPLRIAISLLVLGFLCKILHFTTVANPIILISLAAIGVLYAWRFWKKTKKGFLQYNKLILVTSWSLNGIFKILDISHNDFFQVIGSLAFIIWIIMEGTTYLIDDKDDNRSDIAYFMWNTMMIIGILAIIIGSLTKILEWEYATPTLITGFILVAAYVLKDLLVQNLQKKE
;
A
#
# COMPACT_ATOMS: atom_id res chain seq x y z
N MET A 1 6.99 16.84 26.03
CA MET A 1 5.80 16.45 25.22
C MET A 1 6.29 15.53 24.09
N GLU A 2 6.51 14.24 24.38
CA GLU A 2 7.26 13.32 23.50
C GLU A 2 6.41 12.14 22.97
N THR A 3 5.13 12.03 23.34
CA THR A 3 4.32 10.82 23.12
C THR A 3 3.36 10.87 21.92
N GLU A 4 3.36 11.94 21.11
CA GLU A 4 2.59 11.97 19.85
C GLU A 4 3.31 11.30 18.65
N LYS A 5 4.61 10.99 18.78
CA LYS A 5 5.43 10.47 17.67
C LYS A 5 5.35 8.93 17.59
N LYS A 6 4.82 8.42 16.47
CA LYS A 6 4.99 7.06 15.91
C LYS A 6 4.07 5.91 16.36
N ILE A 7 3.12 6.07 17.29
CA ILE A 7 2.35 4.94 17.85
C ILE A 7 1.51 4.14 16.81
N LEU A 8 1.08 4.75 15.69
CA LEU A 8 0.25 4.06 14.67
C LEU A 8 0.98 3.69 13.36
N ARG A 9 2.30 3.89 13.25
CA ARG A 9 3.01 3.54 12.00
C ARG A 9 3.17 2.01 11.84
N THR A 10 3.55 1.34 12.91
CA THR A 10 3.78 -0.11 12.94
C THR A 10 2.52 -0.94 12.70
N PRO A 11 1.38 -0.71 13.39
CA PRO A 11 0.17 -1.52 13.16
C PRO A 11 -0.39 -1.36 11.74
N LEU A 12 -0.31 -0.15 11.17
CA LEU A 12 -0.75 0.12 9.79
C LEU A 12 0.09 -0.68 8.78
N ARG A 13 1.41 -0.77 9.00
CA ARG A 13 2.30 -1.55 8.13
C ARG A 13 2.05 -3.04 8.22
N ILE A 14 1.78 -3.57 9.41
CA ILE A 14 1.38 -4.97 9.59
C ILE A 14 0.11 -5.25 8.78
N ALA A 15 -0.88 -4.37 8.85
CA ALA A 15 -2.11 -4.51 8.07
C ALA A 15 -1.86 -4.47 6.55
N ILE A 16 -0.94 -3.62 6.08
CA ILE A 16 -0.53 -3.58 4.66
C ILE A 16 0.19 -4.87 4.25
N SER A 17 1.12 -5.38 5.06
CA SER A 17 1.79 -6.67 4.77
C SER A 17 0.78 -7.80 4.68
N LEU A 18 -0.18 -7.84 5.61
CA LEU A 18 -1.22 -8.85 5.64
C LEU A 18 -2.15 -8.75 4.42
N LEU A 19 -2.44 -7.52 3.95
CA LEU A 19 -3.17 -7.28 2.72
C LEU A 19 -2.45 -7.87 1.50
N VAL A 20 -1.14 -7.60 1.37
CA VAL A 20 -0.30 -8.10 0.27
C VAL A 20 -0.23 -9.64 0.29
N LEU A 21 -0.08 -10.23 1.47
CA LEU A 21 -0.13 -11.69 1.64
C LEU A 21 -1.51 -12.27 1.28
N GLY A 22 -2.59 -11.58 1.65
CA GLY A 22 -3.95 -11.96 1.27
C GLY A 22 -4.14 -12.00 -0.25
N PHE A 23 -3.62 -11.01 -0.98
CA PHE A 23 -3.63 -11.00 -2.44
C PHE A 23 -2.80 -12.14 -3.05
N LEU A 24 -1.62 -12.44 -2.49
CA LEU A 24 -0.83 -13.61 -2.89
C LEU A 24 -1.61 -14.91 -2.73
N CYS A 25 -2.23 -15.13 -1.58
CA CYS A 25 -3.07 -16.31 -1.34
C CYS A 25 -4.24 -16.39 -2.32
N LYS A 26 -4.85 -15.24 -2.69
CA LYS A 26 -5.93 -15.19 -3.68
C LYS A 26 -5.45 -15.61 -5.07
N ILE A 27 -4.25 -15.18 -5.48
CA ILE A 27 -3.65 -15.54 -6.77
C ILE A 27 -3.25 -17.02 -6.80
N LEU A 28 -2.77 -17.55 -5.68
CA LEU A 28 -2.42 -18.97 -5.51
C LEU A 28 -3.65 -19.88 -5.33
N HIS A 29 -4.87 -19.39 -5.56
CA HIS A 29 -6.13 -20.13 -5.42
C HIS A 29 -6.46 -20.64 -3.99
N PHE A 30 -5.79 -20.14 -2.94
CA PHE A 30 -6.17 -20.39 -1.54
C PHE A 30 -7.35 -19.49 -1.12
N THR A 31 -8.46 -19.55 -1.86
CA THR A 31 -9.60 -18.62 -1.76
C THR A 31 -10.29 -18.65 -0.40
N THR A 32 -10.35 -19.81 0.26
CA THR A 32 -10.98 -20.00 1.57
C THR A 32 -10.37 -19.12 2.66
N VAL A 33 -9.05 -18.91 2.60
CA VAL A 33 -8.30 -18.14 3.61
C VAL A 33 -8.02 -16.71 3.10
N ALA A 34 -7.90 -16.53 1.78
CA ALA A 34 -7.54 -15.24 1.19
C ALA A 34 -8.60 -14.16 1.41
N ASN A 35 -9.88 -14.45 1.15
CA ASN A 35 -10.94 -13.44 1.24
C ASN A 35 -11.09 -12.86 2.67
N PRO A 36 -11.15 -13.68 3.75
CA PRO A 36 -11.18 -13.17 5.12
C PRO A 36 -9.94 -12.33 5.48
N ILE A 37 -8.74 -12.78 5.09
CA ILE A 37 -7.48 -12.06 5.36
C ILE A 37 -7.50 -10.68 4.70
N ILE A 38 -7.90 -10.59 3.43
CA ILE A 38 -7.97 -9.32 2.70
C ILE A 38 -8.99 -8.40 3.37
N LEU A 39 -10.18 -8.91 3.72
CA LEU A 39 -11.25 -8.12 4.33
C LEU A 39 -10.82 -7.54 5.68
N ILE A 40 -10.25 -8.37 6.57
CA ILE A 40 -9.75 -7.92 7.88
C ILE A 40 -8.63 -6.88 7.70
N SER A 41 -7.72 -7.11 6.76
CA SER A 41 -6.62 -6.19 6.47
C SER A 41 -7.13 -4.84 5.96
N LEU A 42 -8.08 -4.83 5.03
CA LEU A 42 -8.67 -3.60 4.49
C LEU A 42 -9.44 -2.80 5.55
N ALA A 43 -10.21 -3.48 6.39
CA ALA A 43 -10.93 -2.87 7.51
C ALA A 43 -9.94 -2.27 8.52
N ALA A 44 -8.89 -3.02 8.89
CA ALA A 44 -7.84 -2.55 9.78
C ALA A 44 -7.11 -1.33 9.21
N ILE A 45 -6.76 -1.32 7.92
CA ILE A 45 -6.12 -0.16 7.25
C ILE A 45 -7.04 1.06 7.32
N GLY A 46 -8.32 0.92 6.97
CA GLY A 46 -9.28 2.02 6.99
C GLY A 46 -9.41 2.65 8.39
N VAL A 47 -9.61 1.81 9.41
CA VAL A 47 -9.78 2.26 10.81
C VAL A 47 -8.49 2.86 11.36
N LEU A 48 -7.35 2.19 11.20
CA LEU A 48 -6.05 2.66 11.71
C LEU A 48 -5.63 3.97 11.03
N TYR A 49 -5.90 4.11 9.73
CA TYR A 49 -5.57 5.33 9.00
C TYR A 49 -6.48 6.50 9.41
N ALA A 50 -7.80 6.26 9.55
CA ALA A 50 -8.74 7.28 10.04
C ALA A 50 -8.38 7.74 11.47
N TRP A 51 -8.07 6.79 12.36
CA TRP A 51 -7.61 7.08 13.72
C TRP A 51 -6.32 7.90 13.72
N ARG A 52 -5.36 7.53 12.87
CA ARG A 52 -4.10 8.28 12.70
C ARG A 52 -4.35 9.69 12.20
N PHE A 53 -5.31 9.88 11.29
CA PHE A 53 -5.67 11.19 10.77
C PHE A 53 -6.34 12.06 11.84
N TRP A 54 -7.20 11.48 12.68
CA TRP A 54 -7.89 12.19 13.76
C TRP A 54 -6.91 12.81 14.76
N LYS A 55 -5.83 12.09 15.09
CA LYS A 55 -4.78 12.55 16.00
C LYS A 55 -3.85 13.62 15.42
N LYS A 56 -3.99 14.02 14.16
CA LYS A 56 -3.15 15.08 13.58
C LYS A 56 -3.70 16.47 13.92
N THR A 57 -2.81 17.32 14.44
CA THR A 57 -3.08 18.71 14.82
C THR A 57 -3.09 19.69 13.64
N LYS A 58 -2.30 19.46 12.59
CA LYS A 58 -2.30 20.29 11.36
C LYS A 58 -2.83 19.50 10.17
N LYS A 59 -4.04 19.84 9.72
CA LYS A 59 -4.75 19.18 8.61
C LYS A 59 -4.71 20.06 7.36
N GLY A 60 -3.75 19.81 6.48
CA GLY A 60 -3.70 20.44 5.15
C GLY A 60 -4.52 19.68 4.11
N PHE A 61 -4.83 20.32 2.98
CA PHE A 61 -5.61 19.73 1.87
C PHE A 61 -5.07 18.36 1.41
N LEU A 62 -3.74 18.26 1.24
CA LEU A 62 -3.08 17.01 0.85
C LEU A 62 -3.33 15.86 1.83
N GLN A 63 -3.51 16.14 3.12
CA GLN A 63 -3.75 15.11 4.12
C GLN A 63 -5.19 14.59 4.06
N TYR A 64 -6.16 15.47 3.79
CA TYR A 64 -7.55 15.06 3.55
C TYR A 64 -7.66 14.23 2.27
N ASN A 65 -6.96 14.62 1.21
CA ASN A 65 -6.93 13.84 -0.02
C ASN A 65 -6.37 12.43 0.21
N LYS A 66 -5.29 12.29 0.99
CA LYS A 66 -4.75 10.98 1.38
C LYS A 66 -5.71 10.15 2.23
N LEU A 67 -6.48 10.79 3.12
CA LEU A 67 -7.52 10.09 3.88
C LEU A 67 -8.59 9.52 2.94
N ILE A 68 -9.14 10.37 2.06
CA ILE A 68 -10.17 9.97 1.09
C ILE A 68 -9.65 8.85 0.20
N LEU A 69 -8.40 8.94 -0.25
CA LEU A 69 -7.76 7.91 -1.05
C LEU A 69 -7.75 6.57 -0.30
N VAL A 70 -7.21 6.53 0.91
CA VAL A 70 -7.08 5.28 1.70
C VAL A 70 -8.46 4.71 2.07
N THR A 71 -9.39 5.55 2.52
CA THR A 71 -10.73 5.07 2.91
C THR A 71 -11.53 4.59 1.72
N SER A 72 -11.47 5.27 0.58
CA SER A 72 -12.18 4.86 -0.63
C SER A 72 -11.64 3.53 -1.18
N TRP A 73 -10.32 3.34 -1.19
CA TRP A 73 -9.72 2.06 -1.59
C TRP A 73 -10.05 0.92 -0.62
N SER A 74 -10.02 1.18 0.69
CA SER A 74 -10.44 0.19 1.69
C SER A 74 -11.90 -0.21 1.53
N LEU A 75 -12.81 0.76 1.36
CA LEU A 75 -14.24 0.50 1.19
C LEU A 75 -14.55 -0.22 -0.13
N ASN A 76 -13.93 0.21 -1.23
CA ASN A 76 -14.03 -0.45 -2.53
C ASN A 76 -13.60 -1.93 -2.42
N GLY A 77 -12.44 -2.21 -1.83
CA GLY A 77 -11.97 -3.59 -1.68
C GLY A 77 -12.91 -4.46 -0.82
N ILE A 78 -13.48 -3.91 0.25
CA ILE A 78 -14.46 -4.61 1.09
C ILE A 78 -15.75 -4.89 0.30
N PHE A 79 -16.28 -3.88 -0.39
CA PHE A 79 -17.54 -3.97 -1.13
C PHE A 79 -17.43 -4.93 -2.30
N LYS A 80 -16.27 -4.96 -2.96
CA LYS A 80 -15.96 -5.90 -4.04
C LYS A 80 -15.86 -7.35 -3.56
N ILE A 81 -15.44 -7.60 -2.33
CA ILE A 81 -15.39 -8.96 -1.75
C ILE A 81 -16.76 -9.42 -1.28
N LEU A 82 -17.59 -8.48 -0.81
CA LEU A 82 -18.95 -8.72 -0.35
C LEU A 82 -20.00 -8.66 -1.47
N ASP A 83 -19.58 -8.49 -2.73
CA ASP A 83 -20.44 -8.33 -3.91
C ASP A 83 -21.55 -7.25 -3.75
N ILE A 84 -21.20 -6.12 -3.13
CA ILE A 84 -22.12 -5.00 -2.91
C ILE A 84 -22.14 -4.08 -4.16
N SER A 85 -23.33 -3.85 -4.71
CA SER A 85 -23.58 -3.11 -5.97
C SER A 85 -23.04 -1.67 -6.04
N HIS A 86 -22.67 -1.03 -4.92
CA HIS A 86 -22.21 0.36 -4.88
C HIS A 86 -20.68 0.49 -4.94
N ASN A 87 -19.98 -0.57 -5.32
CA ASN A 87 -18.51 -0.61 -5.37
C ASN A 87 -17.90 0.46 -6.31
N ASP A 88 -18.53 0.69 -7.45
CA ASP A 88 -18.01 1.56 -8.53
C ASP A 88 -17.90 3.03 -8.09
N PHE A 89 -18.80 3.47 -7.20
CA PHE A 89 -18.76 4.81 -6.63
C PHE A 89 -17.44 5.07 -5.87
N PHE A 90 -17.03 4.13 -5.02
CA PHE A 90 -15.77 4.24 -4.28
C PHE A 90 -14.56 4.13 -5.20
N GLN A 91 -14.67 3.39 -6.31
CA GLN A 91 -13.62 3.33 -7.31
C GLN A 91 -13.37 4.69 -7.97
N VAL A 92 -14.44 5.35 -8.43
CA VAL A 92 -14.36 6.65 -9.10
C VAL A 92 -13.78 7.71 -8.16
N ILE A 93 -14.27 7.78 -6.91
CA ILE A 93 -13.77 8.73 -5.91
C ILE A 93 -12.30 8.45 -5.57
N GLY A 94 -11.95 7.18 -5.37
CA GLY A 94 -10.56 6.77 -5.12
C GLY A 94 -9.62 7.14 -6.26
N SER A 95 -10.05 6.95 -7.51
CA SER A 95 -9.28 7.32 -8.70
C SER A 95 -9.09 8.84 -8.83
N LEU A 96 -10.12 9.64 -8.57
CA LEU A 96 -10.01 11.10 -8.55
C LEU A 96 -9.01 11.58 -7.47
N ALA A 97 -9.13 11.05 -6.25
CA ALA A 97 -8.20 11.35 -5.17
C ALA A 97 -6.76 10.94 -5.51
N PHE A 98 -6.59 9.84 -6.26
CA PHE A 98 -5.28 9.36 -6.70
C PHE A 98 -4.63 10.32 -7.71
N ILE A 99 -5.39 10.80 -8.70
CA ILE A 99 -4.92 11.79 -9.68
C ILE A 99 -4.50 13.08 -8.97
N ILE A 100 -5.34 13.59 -8.07
CA ILE A 100 -5.06 14.78 -7.27
C ILE A 100 -3.80 14.60 -6.41
N TRP A 101 -3.62 13.40 -5.84
CA TRP A 101 -2.44 13.07 -5.05
C TRP A 101 -1.16 13.07 -5.90
N ILE A 102 -1.19 12.43 -7.07
CA ILE A 102 -0.07 12.40 -8.02
C ILE A 102 0.32 13.80 -8.43
N ILE A 103 -0.65 14.67 -8.79
CA ILE A 103 -0.35 16.03 -9.23
C ILE A 103 0.33 16.83 -8.12
N MET A 104 -0.11 16.71 -6.87
CA MET A 104 0.46 17.50 -5.77
C MET A 104 1.80 16.97 -5.26
N GLU A 105 1.94 15.65 -5.14
CA GLU A 105 3.13 15.04 -4.50
C GLU A 105 4.14 14.53 -5.52
N GLY A 106 3.68 14.07 -6.68
CA GLY A 106 4.54 13.66 -7.78
C GLY A 106 5.35 14.81 -8.35
N THR A 107 4.80 16.04 -8.41
CA THR A 107 5.58 17.22 -8.81
C THR A 107 6.63 17.61 -7.77
N THR A 108 6.36 17.38 -6.48
CA THR A 108 7.30 17.71 -5.40
C THR A 108 8.49 16.74 -5.41
N TYR A 109 8.23 15.45 -5.66
CA TYR A 109 9.28 14.41 -5.76
C TYR A 109 10.24 14.62 -6.95
N LEU A 110 9.78 15.31 -8.02
CA LEU A 110 10.60 15.65 -9.19
C LEU A 110 11.40 16.96 -9.02
N ILE A 111 11.08 17.78 -8.02
CA ILE A 111 11.67 19.12 -7.83
C ILE A 111 12.68 19.13 -6.66
N ASP A 112 12.58 18.20 -5.71
CA ASP A 112 13.42 18.16 -4.50
C ASP A 112 14.70 17.31 -4.67
N ASP A 113 15.30 17.36 -5.84
CA ASP A 113 16.49 16.59 -6.21
C ASP A 113 17.74 17.44 -6.01
N LYS A 114 18.14 17.67 -4.74
CA LYS A 114 19.47 18.16 -4.33
C LYS A 114 19.61 18.23 -2.80
N ASP A 115 19.77 17.07 -2.17
CA ASP A 115 20.72 16.83 -1.05
C ASP A 115 20.33 15.53 -0.32
N ASP A 116 21.14 14.49 -0.47
CA ASP A 116 21.82 13.84 0.66
C ASP A 116 22.60 12.65 0.09
N ASN A 117 23.92 12.83 0.02
CA ASN A 117 24.88 11.85 -0.41
C ASN A 117 25.03 10.75 0.66
N ARG A 118 23.96 9.96 0.90
CA ARG A 118 24.03 8.73 1.67
C ARG A 118 24.18 7.56 0.71
N SER A 119 25.43 7.19 0.46
CA SER A 119 25.79 5.94 -0.20
C SER A 119 25.50 4.75 0.72
N ASP A 120 24.23 4.43 0.90
CA ASP A 120 23.79 3.13 1.39
C ASP A 120 23.32 2.33 0.18
N ILE A 121 24.24 1.60 -0.45
CA ILE A 121 23.96 0.73 -1.61
C ILE A 121 22.79 -0.22 -1.28
N ALA A 122 22.68 -0.65 -0.02
CA ALA A 122 21.56 -1.43 0.47
C ALA A 122 20.23 -0.65 0.38
N TYR A 123 20.17 0.62 0.79
CA TYR A 123 18.96 1.45 0.69
C TYR A 123 18.51 1.60 -0.76
N PHE A 124 19.44 1.91 -1.67
CA PHE A 124 19.18 2.01 -3.10
C PHE A 124 18.66 0.69 -3.68
N MET A 125 19.30 -0.44 -3.37
CA MET A 125 18.91 -1.76 -3.86
C MET A 125 17.49 -2.15 -3.41
N TRP A 126 17.14 -1.90 -2.14
CA TRP A 126 15.80 -2.17 -1.62
C TRP A 126 14.73 -1.28 -2.26
N ASN A 127 15.04 -0.01 -2.51
CA ASN A 127 14.11 0.90 -3.18
C ASN A 127 13.89 0.48 -4.65
N THR A 128 14.96 0.12 -5.37
CA THR A 128 14.88 -0.40 -6.74
C THR A 128 14.07 -1.70 -6.80
N MET A 129 14.27 -2.60 -5.83
CA MET A 129 13.48 -3.85 -5.71
C MET A 129 11.99 -3.58 -5.52
N MET A 130 11.61 -2.55 -4.74
CA MET A 130 10.23 -2.11 -4.58
C MET A 130 9.63 -1.62 -5.91
N ILE A 131 10.37 -0.77 -6.63
CA ILE A 131 9.92 -0.21 -7.93
C ILE A 131 9.71 -1.34 -8.94
N ILE A 132 10.68 -2.27 -9.06
CA ILE A 132 10.58 -3.44 -9.93
C ILE A 132 9.37 -4.30 -9.54
N GLY A 133 9.14 -4.50 -8.24
CA GLY A 133 7.97 -5.24 -7.75
C GLY A 133 6.64 -4.60 -8.17
N ILE A 134 6.52 -3.28 -8.04
CA ILE A 134 5.32 -2.54 -8.46
C ILE A 134 5.13 -2.63 -9.97
N LEU A 135 6.20 -2.43 -10.76
CA LEU A 135 6.14 -2.57 -12.22
C LEU A 135 5.74 -3.99 -12.64
N ALA A 136 6.25 -5.02 -11.98
CA ALA A 136 5.87 -6.40 -12.23
C ALA A 136 4.39 -6.65 -11.91
N ILE A 137 3.82 -6.04 -10.86
CA ILE A 137 2.38 -6.12 -10.57
C ILE A 137 1.57 -5.45 -11.69
N ILE A 138 1.98 -4.27 -12.16
CA ILE A 138 1.28 -3.55 -13.23
C ILE A 138 1.34 -4.35 -14.53
N ILE A 139 2.54 -4.75 -14.96
CA ILE A 139 2.76 -5.53 -16.18
C ILE A 139 2.03 -6.85 -16.10
N GLY A 140 2.16 -7.58 -14.98
CA GLY A 140 1.47 -8.84 -14.76
C GLY A 140 -0.06 -8.69 -14.75
N SER A 141 -0.59 -7.57 -14.24
CA SER A 141 -2.03 -7.28 -14.27
C SER A 141 -2.52 -7.01 -15.69
N LEU A 142 -1.75 -6.26 -16.47
CA LEU A 142 -2.05 -5.98 -17.88
C LEU A 142 -1.99 -7.27 -18.71
N THR A 143 -0.91 -8.04 -18.60
CA THR A 143 -0.75 -9.28 -19.36
C THR A 143 -1.78 -10.34 -18.97
N LYS A 144 -2.31 -10.30 -17.75
CA LYS A 144 -3.44 -11.14 -17.33
C LYS A 144 -4.73 -10.79 -18.09
N ILE A 145 -4.97 -9.52 -18.37
CA ILE A 145 -6.10 -9.07 -19.20
C ILE A 145 -5.92 -9.55 -20.64
N LEU A 146 -4.67 -9.60 -21.13
CA LEU A 146 -4.31 -10.14 -22.45
C LEU A 146 -4.23 -11.68 -22.47
N GLU A 147 -4.60 -12.37 -21.39
CA GLU A 147 -4.57 -13.85 -21.27
C GLU A 147 -3.20 -14.48 -21.54
N TRP A 148 -2.11 -13.77 -21.24
CA TRP A 148 -0.76 -14.25 -21.51
C TRP A 148 -0.32 -15.31 -20.49
N GLU A 149 0.37 -16.37 -20.95
CA GLU A 149 0.75 -17.53 -20.14
C GLU A 149 1.60 -17.16 -18.91
N TYR A 150 2.50 -16.18 -19.06
CA TYR A 150 3.38 -15.71 -17.99
C TYR A 150 2.76 -14.64 -17.07
N ALA A 151 1.50 -14.26 -17.27
CA ALA A 151 0.88 -13.20 -16.49
C ALA A 151 0.82 -13.52 -14.99
N THR A 152 0.39 -14.74 -14.65
CA THR A 152 0.28 -15.22 -13.27
C THR A 152 1.64 -15.29 -12.56
N PRO A 153 2.69 -15.91 -13.12
CA PRO A 153 4.01 -15.92 -12.46
C PRO A 153 4.60 -14.52 -12.32
N THR A 154 4.47 -13.62 -13.32
CA THR A 154 4.94 -12.23 -13.20
C THR A 154 4.23 -11.48 -12.07
N LEU A 155 2.91 -11.67 -11.91
CA LEU A 155 2.14 -11.12 -10.79
C LEU A 155 2.67 -11.62 -9.44
N ILE A 156 2.86 -12.95 -9.30
CA ILE A 156 3.34 -13.56 -8.06
C ILE A 156 4.70 -12.99 -7.68
N THR A 157 5.64 -12.92 -8.63
CA THR A 157 6.96 -12.33 -8.38
C THR A 157 6.84 -10.88 -7.91
N GLY A 158 6.00 -10.06 -8.55
CA GLY A 158 5.78 -8.67 -8.14
C GLY A 158 5.27 -8.56 -6.70
N PHE A 159 4.26 -9.34 -6.34
CA PHE A 159 3.73 -9.35 -4.98
C PHE A 159 4.75 -9.84 -3.94
N ILE A 160 5.57 -10.85 -4.26
CA ILE A 160 6.64 -11.34 -3.36
C ILE A 160 7.67 -10.24 -3.10
N LEU A 161 8.12 -9.53 -4.13
CA LEU A 161 9.10 -8.45 -4.00
C LEU A 161 8.57 -7.32 -3.10
N VAL A 162 7.31 -6.93 -3.32
CA VAL A 162 6.66 -5.90 -2.49
C VAL A 162 6.46 -6.38 -1.05
N ALA A 163 6.01 -7.62 -0.85
CA ALA A 163 5.85 -8.20 0.49
C ALA A 163 7.18 -8.23 1.25
N ALA A 164 8.26 -8.67 0.60
CA ALA A 164 9.59 -8.72 1.17
C ALA A 164 10.08 -7.32 1.59
N TYR A 165 9.85 -6.30 0.75
CA TYR A 165 10.21 -4.92 1.06
C TYR A 165 9.46 -4.39 2.29
N VAL A 166 8.13 -4.57 2.34
CA VAL A 166 7.31 -4.10 3.48
C VAL A 166 7.68 -4.85 4.78
N LEU A 167 7.95 -6.15 4.70
CA LEU A 167 8.40 -6.94 5.85
C LEU A 167 9.79 -6.52 6.35
N LYS A 168 10.74 -6.27 5.44
CA LYS A 168 12.08 -5.76 5.81
C LYS A 168 11.98 -4.43 6.54
N ASP A 169 11.13 -3.51 6.08
CA ASP A 169 10.88 -2.23 6.74
C ASP A 169 10.25 -2.39 8.14
N LEU A 170 9.45 -3.43 8.38
CA LEU A 170 8.96 -3.80 9.73
C LEU A 170 10.09 -4.32 10.64
N LEU A 171 10.97 -5.18 10.11
CA LEU A 171 12.06 -5.79 10.88
C LEU A 171 13.13 -4.77 11.29
N VAL A 172 13.55 -3.90 10.36
CA VAL A 172 14.58 -2.88 10.63
C VAL A 172 14.12 -1.88 11.70
N GLN A 173 12.84 -1.49 11.72
CA GLN A 173 12.32 -0.60 12.75
C GLN A 173 12.23 -1.23 14.14
N ASN A 174 11.98 -2.55 14.22
CA ASN A 174 11.99 -3.26 15.49
C ASN A 174 13.41 -3.44 16.05
N LEU A 175 14.42 -3.58 15.19
CA LEU A 175 15.82 -3.62 15.60
C LEU A 175 16.29 -2.27 16.16
N GLN A 176 15.94 -1.15 15.51
CA GLN A 176 16.27 0.20 15.99
C GLN A 176 15.52 0.66 17.26
N LYS A 177 14.51 -0.10 17.71
CA LYS A 177 13.78 0.18 18.95
C LYS A 177 14.33 -0.62 20.15
N LYS A 178 15.28 -1.54 19.89
CA LYS A 178 15.91 -2.40 20.90
C LYS A 178 17.29 -1.90 21.36
N GLU A 179 17.86 -0.90 20.67
CA GLU A 179 19.00 -0.08 21.12
C GLU A 179 18.49 1.18 21.83
#